data_AF-D7TUQ7-F1
#
_entry.id   AF-D7TUQ7-F1
#
_cell.length_a   1.000
_cell.length_b   1.000
_cell.length_c   1.000
_cell.angle_alpha   90.00
_cell.angle_beta   90.00
_cell.angle_gamma   90.00
#
_symmetry.space_group_name_H-M   'P 1'
#
loop_
_entity.id
_entity.type
_entity.pdbx_description
1 polymer ?
#
loop_
_entity_poly.entity_id
_entity_poly.type
_entity_poly.pdbx_seq_one_letter_code
_entity_poly.pdbx_strand_id
1 'polypeptide(L)'
;MDSESLTLRPFRVSDVDDLILWAGDEQVTRTIRWKTITSKEEALTFIKEVCIPHPFCRSICIDDRSIGFVYVIRGVGRRQT
;
A
#
# COMPACT_ATOMS: atom_id res chain seq x y z
N MET A 1 5.72 -23.57 16.25
CA MET A 1 5.36 -22.16 16.02
C MET A 1 5.58 -21.94 14.54
N ASP A 2 4.49 -21.88 13.77
CA ASP A 2 4.58 -21.49 12.38
C ASP A 2 5.08 -20.05 12.35
N SER A 3 6.25 -19.83 11.75
CA SER A 3 6.80 -18.50 11.57
C SER A 3 5.87 -17.78 10.60
N GLU A 4 5.12 -16.79 11.08
CA GLU A 4 4.33 -15.92 10.22
C GLU A 4 5.21 -15.39 9.08
N SER A 5 4.73 -15.59 7.85
CA SER A 5 5.51 -15.31 6.66
C SER A 5 5.35 -13.84 6.25
N LEU A 6 6.34 -13.02 6.60
CA LEU A 6 6.41 -11.64 6.15
C LEU A 6 6.87 -11.58 4.69
N THR A 7 6.03 -11.06 3.81
CA THR A 7 6.32 -10.96 2.37
C THR A 7 6.06 -9.55 1.82
N LEU A 8 6.79 -9.21 0.75
CA LEU A 8 6.50 -8.05 -0.10
C LEU A 8 6.07 -8.55 -1.47
N ARG A 9 4.83 -8.27 -1.87
CA ARG A 9 4.30 -8.73 -3.17
C ARG A 9 3.57 -7.62 -3.92
N PRO A 10 3.38 -7.75 -5.25
CA PRO A 10 2.48 -6.87 -5.99
C PRO A 10 1.07 -6.88 -5.38
N PHE A 11 0.40 -5.73 -5.45
CA PHE A 11 -1.00 -5.62 -5.07
C PHE A 11 -1.89 -6.44 -6.01
N ARG A 12 -2.96 -6.99 -5.46
CA ARG A 12 -4.04 -7.67 -6.17
C ARG A 12 -5.34 -6.93 -5.91
N VAL A 13 -6.28 -7.01 -6.83
CA VAL A 13 -7.63 -6.45 -6.64
C VAL A 13 -8.33 -7.09 -5.43
N SER A 14 -8.01 -8.35 -5.13
CA SER A 14 -8.51 -9.07 -3.95
C SER A 14 -8.06 -8.48 -2.61
N ASP A 15 -7.02 -7.64 -2.60
CA ASP A 15 -6.52 -7.01 -1.37
C ASP A 15 -7.41 -5.85 -0.89
N VAL A 16 -8.49 -5.52 -1.60
CA VAL A 16 -9.35 -4.36 -1.31
C VAL A 16 -9.94 -4.40 0.11
N ASP A 17 -10.33 -5.58 0.57
CA ASP A 17 -10.92 -5.79 1.91
C ASP A 17 -9.89 -5.63 3.02
N ASP A 18 -8.64 -6.01 2.77
CA ASP A 18 -7.54 -5.80 3.70
C ASP A 18 -7.04 -4.36 3.69
N LEU A 19 -6.97 -3.75 2.50
CA LEU A 19 -6.46 -2.40 2.30
C LEU A 19 -7.28 -1.37 3.05
N ILE A 20 -8.61 -1.47 2.98
CA ILE A 20 -9.49 -0.49 3.63
C ILE A 20 -9.32 -0.49 5.15
N LEU A 21 -8.88 -1.59 5.76
CA LEU A 21 -8.67 -1.68 7.21
C LEU A 21 -7.55 -0.76 7.70
N TRP A 22 -6.47 -0.63 6.93
CA TRP A 22 -5.36 0.27 7.30
C TRP A 22 -5.43 1.61 6.58
N ALA A 23 -5.94 1.67 5.34
CA ALA A 23 -6.05 2.91 4.59
C ALA A 23 -7.24 3.78 5.03
N GLY A 24 -8.21 3.18 5.72
CA GLY A 24 -9.33 3.86 6.37
C GLY A 24 -9.04 4.36 7.78
N ASP A 25 -7.89 4.01 8.36
CA ASP A 25 -7.47 4.48 9.69
C ASP A 25 -6.74 5.82 9.58
N GLU A 26 -7.34 6.89 10.10
CA GLU A 26 -6.76 8.23 10.08
C GLU A 26 -5.42 8.32 10.82
N GLN A 27 -5.18 7.50 11.86
CA GLN A 27 -3.89 7.48 12.55
C GLN A 27 -2.78 6.95 11.65
N VAL A 28 -3.09 5.94 10.82
CA VAL A 28 -2.18 5.38 9.83
C VAL A 28 -1.94 6.38 8.69
N THR A 29 -2.99 7.03 8.21
CA THR A 29 -2.91 7.93 7.04
C THR A 29 -2.51 9.38 7.36
N ARG A 30 -2.36 9.75 8.63
CA ARG A 30 -2.03 11.13 9.02
C ARG A 30 -0.72 11.67 8.42
N THR A 31 0.23 10.80 8.07
CA THR A 31 1.57 11.19 7.59
C THR A 31 1.77 10.99 6.09
N ILE A 32 0.79 10.40 5.40
CA ILE A 32 0.88 10.12 3.95
C ILE A 32 0.22 11.24 3.13
N ARG A 33 0.57 11.32 1.84
CA ARG A 33 0.23 12.46 0.98
C ARG A 33 -1.20 12.45 0.41
N TRP A 34 -1.99 11.43 0.71
CA TRP A 34 -3.38 11.32 0.23
C TRP A 34 -4.35 11.27 1.40
N LYS A 35 -5.64 11.42 1.08
CA LYS A 35 -6.72 11.33 2.05
C LYS A 35 -6.94 9.89 2.51
N THR A 36 -7.48 9.74 3.72
CA THR A 36 -8.02 8.48 4.24
C THR A 36 -9.03 7.91 3.25
N ILE A 37 -8.91 6.61 2.96
CA ILE A 37 -9.79 5.88 2.05
C ILE A 37 -10.98 5.38 2.85
N THR A 38 -12.18 5.85 2.53
CA THR A 38 -13.38 5.63 3.35
C THR A 38 -14.40 4.70 2.72
N SER A 39 -14.19 4.32 1.47
CA SER A 39 -15.07 3.41 0.74
C SER A 39 -14.29 2.31 0.03
N LYS A 40 -14.99 1.22 -0.26
CA LYS A 40 -14.42 0.07 -0.97
C LYS A 40 -14.12 0.42 -2.43
N GLU A 41 -14.90 1.31 -3.01
CA GLU A 41 -14.73 1.87 -4.34
C GLU A 41 -13.46 2.72 -4.43
N GLU A 42 -13.22 3.60 -3.45
CA GLU A 42 -11.96 4.36 -3.35
C GLU A 42 -10.75 3.44 -3.19
N ALA A 43 -10.86 2.40 -2.34
CA ALA A 43 -9.80 1.41 -2.16
C ALA A 43 -9.49 0.66 -3.47
N LEU A 44 -10.53 0.28 -4.22
CA LEU A 44 -10.40 -0.41 -5.50
C LEU A 44 -9.73 0.48 -6.56
N THR A 45 -10.16 1.73 -6.67
CA THR A 45 -9.54 2.74 -7.55
C THR A 45 -8.08 2.93 -7.18
N PHE A 46 -7.79 3.07 -5.89
CA PHE A 46 -6.43 3.22 -5.39
C PHE A 46 -5.52 2.05 -5.77
N ILE A 47 -5.98 0.81 -5.62
CA ILE A 47 -5.23 -0.39 -6.05
C ILE A 47 -4.98 -0.36 -7.56
N LYS A 48 -6.01 -0.12 -8.37
CA LYS A 48 -5.95 -0.23 -9.83
C LYS A 48 -5.13 0.88 -10.49
N GLU A 49 -5.24 2.10 -9.98
CA GLU A 49 -4.68 3.29 -10.62
C GLU A 49 -3.33 3.69 -10.03
N VAL A 50 -3.07 3.38 -8.75
CA VAL A 50 -1.83 3.78 -8.08
C VAL A 50 -0.92 2.60 -7.79
N CYS A 51 -1.45 1.55 -7.16
CA CYS A 51 -0.59 0.45 -6.70
C CYS A 51 -0.11 -0.46 -7.83
N ILE A 52 -1.04 -1.03 -8.62
CA ILE A 52 -0.71 -2.00 -9.67
C ILE A 52 0.17 -1.39 -10.78
N PRO A 53 -0.09 -0.16 -11.27
CA PRO A 53 0.71 0.43 -12.34
C PRO A 53 2.11 0.85 -11.88
N HIS A 54 2.33 1.05 -10.58
CA HIS A 54 3.59 1.54 -10.07
C HIS A 54 4.57 0.39 -9.78
N PRO A 55 5.71 0.28 -10.50
CA PRO A 55 6.58 -0.89 -10.46
C PRO A 55 7.20 -1.17 -9.07
N PHE A 56 7.33 -0.13 -8.24
CA PHE A 56 7.86 -0.22 -6.88
C PHE A 56 6.81 0.05 -5.80
N CYS A 57 5.52 -0.12 -6.12
CA CYS A 57 4.49 -0.25 -5.10
C CYS A 57 4.29 -1.73 -4.77
N ARG A 58 4.34 -2.07 -3.48
CA ARG A 58 4.18 -3.44 -2.98
C ARG A 58 3.30 -3.45 -1.73
N SER A 59 2.46 -4.48 -1.63
CA SER A 59 1.76 -4.80 -0.39
C SER A 59 2.73 -5.47 0.58
N ILE A 60 2.68 -5.04 1.83
CA ILE A 60 3.34 -5.71 2.95
C ILE A 60 2.35 -6.73 3.48
N CYS A 61 2.70 -8.02 3.49
CA CYS A 61 1.77 -9.08 3.87
C CYS A 61 2.30 -9.95 5.00
N ILE A 62 1.40 -10.35 5.90
CA ILE A 62 1.60 -11.43 6.87
C ILE A 62 0.62 -12.53 6.47
N ASP A 63 1.14 -13.72 6.14
CA ASP A 63 0.34 -14.88 5.72
C ASP A 63 -0.65 -14.56 4.57
N ASP A 64 -0.11 -13.91 3.53
CA ASP A 64 -0.80 -13.39 2.33
C ASP A 64 -1.85 -12.29 2.58
N ARG A 65 -2.11 -11.92 3.83
CA ARG A 65 -2.99 -10.80 4.21
C ARG A 65 -2.26 -9.46 4.10
N SER A 66 -2.84 -8.50 3.41
CA SER A 66 -2.26 -7.16 3.26
C SER A 66 -2.41 -6.35 4.55
N ILE A 67 -1.29 -5.90 5.13
CA ILE A 67 -1.27 -5.10 6.38
C ILE A 67 -0.74 -3.68 6.18
N GLY A 68 -0.33 -3.35 4.97
CA GLY A 68 0.23 -2.04 4.63
C GLY A 68 0.84 -2.03 3.24
N PHE A 69 1.63 -1.00 2.95
CA PHE A 69 2.28 -0.86 1.66
C PHE A 69 3.63 -0.16 1.75
N VAL A 70 4.47 -0.41 0.76
CA VAL A 70 5.69 0.35 0.50
C VAL A 70 5.63 0.92 -0.91
N TYR A 71 6.05 2.18 -1.05
CA TYR A 71 6.02 2.92 -2.31
C TYR A 71 7.33 3.67 -2.49
N VAL A 72 8.11 3.30 -3.51
CA VAL A 72 9.43 3.89 -3.76
C VAL A 72 9.40 4.80 -4.98
N ILE A 73 9.64 6.09 -4.78
CA ILE A 73 9.78 7.07 -5.88
C ILE A 73 11.25 7.27 -6.18
N ARG A 74 11.63 7.23 -7.46
CA ARG A 74 12.97 7.64 -7.89
C ARG A 74 13.17 9.13 -7.64
N GLY A 75 14.06 9.47 -6.71
CA GLY A 75 14.54 10.83 -6.55
C GLY A 75 15.46 11.25 -7.70
N VAL A 76 15.47 12.55 -8.03
CA VAL A 76 16.35 13.09 -9.09
C VAL A 76 17.80 13.32 -8.65
N GLY A 77 18.13 13.11 -7.37
CA GLY A 77 19.47 13.32 -6.81
C GLY A 77 19.96 14.76 -7.02
N ARG A 78 19.85 15.62 -6.00
CA ARG A 78 20.47 16.95 -6.12
C ARG A 78 21.98 16.76 -6.08
N ARG A 79 22.68 17.06 -7.18
CA ARG A 79 24.14 17.24 -7.13
C ARG A 79 24.40 18.40 -6.17
N GLN A 80 25.15 18.13 -5.12
CA GLN A 80 25.66 19.16 -4.23
C GLN A 80 26.81 19.84 -4.99
N THR A 81 26.51 20.99 -5.61
CA THR A 81 27.54 21.92 -6.13
C THR A 81 28.16 22.69 -4.98
#